data_AF-A0A8T6NC80-F1
#
_entry.id   AF-A0A8T6NC80-F1
#
_cell.length_a   1.000
_cell.length_b   1.000
_cell.length_c   1.000
_cell.angle_alpha   90.00
_cell.angle_beta   90.00
_cell.angle_gamma   90.00
#
_symmetry.space_group_name_H-M   'P 1'
#
loop_
_entity.id
_entity.type
_entity.pdbx_description
1 polymer ?
#
loop_
_entity_poly.entity_id
_entity_poly.type
_entity_poly.pdbx_seq_one_letter_code
_entity_poly.pdbx_strand_id
1 'polypeptide(L)'
;MIFLFVSSVTVTNFASAYEKENHYWLKMALALNCGFTIDEARVIATGDWNMDEDSETAPVRTGSGTDNPKWKWHALPTEDPDVDKNQPSAGNQQIKQRQHDLYNRALNEKDTGMRLFKFGQYLHYEEDKWSHWGYTTGIGHALPNVAPGMTSPDQTHANPETYRYMVFDSMVNLGKLAKSLGKDTQCVSDLVPLDTYHGSPEYGKDFPWVSPQEIKRSNSAEFKKAVDKYLSDWGKTTLINEVIGVSKKKGEEGVTESFISYISVKTGISKSDVGKKYDYIYV
;
A
#
# COMPACT_ATOMS: atom_id res chain seq x y z
N MET A 1 -25.52 18.15 45.86
CA MET A 1 -25.34 16.82 45.26
C MET A 1 -24.69 17.04 43.90
N ILE A 2 -23.37 16.87 43.79
CA ILE A 2 -22.58 17.15 42.58
C ILE A 2 -22.41 15.83 41.83
N PHE A 3 -22.97 15.75 40.63
CA PHE A 3 -22.72 14.62 39.72
C PHE A 3 -21.40 14.88 38.98
N LEU A 4 -20.36 14.16 39.38
CA LEU A 4 -19.13 14.02 38.61
C LEU A 4 -19.40 13.09 37.43
N PHE A 5 -19.62 13.67 36.25
CA PHE A 5 -19.57 12.92 34.99
C PHE A 5 -18.10 12.66 34.65
N VAL A 6 -17.63 11.45 34.96
CA VAL A 6 -16.35 10.95 34.44
C VAL A 6 -16.62 10.47 33.02
N SER A 7 -16.43 11.35 32.05
CA SER A 7 -16.35 10.97 30.64
C SER A 7 -15.03 10.23 30.42
N SER A 8 -15.04 8.90 30.55
CA SER A 8 -13.93 8.08 30.07
C SER A 8 -13.85 8.26 28.55
N VAL A 9 -12.88 9.07 28.12
CA VAL A 9 -12.46 9.10 26.72
C VAL A 9 -11.73 7.78 26.49
N THR A 10 -12.44 6.78 25.97
CA THR A 10 -11.80 5.60 25.37
C THR A 10 -11.06 6.09 24.14
N VAL A 11 -9.76 6.31 24.28
CA VAL A 11 -8.85 6.49 23.15
C VAL A 11 -8.79 5.13 22.45
N THR A 12 -9.64 4.95 21.46
CA THR A 12 -9.83 3.69 20.74
C THR A 12 -8.68 3.48 19.76
N ASN A 13 -8.16 2.24 19.74
CA ASN A 13 -7.07 1.73 18.90
C ASN A 13 -7.36 1.74 17.37
N PHE A 14 -8.16 2.67 16.86
CA PHE A 14 -8.61 2.69 15.46
C PHE A 14 -7.49 2.88 14.44
N ALA A 15 -6.31 3.38 14.83
CA ALA A 15 -5.19 3.50 13.89
C ALA A 15 -4.49 2.16 13.63
N SER A 16 -4.39 1.28 14.64
CA SER A 16 -3.61 0.01 14.56
C SER A 16 -4.33 -1.10 13.80
N ALA A 17 -5.65 -1.01 13.67
CA ALA A 17 -6.44 -2.08 13.06
C ALA A 17 -6.45 -1.95 11.52
N TYR A 18 -6.63 -0.73 10.96
CA TYR A 18 -6.59 -0.50 9.52
C TYR A 18 -5.33 -1.00 8.82
N GLU A 19 -4.19 -0.87 9.50
CA GLU A 19 -2.89 -1.23 8.96
C GLU A 19 -2.89 -2.73 8.57
N LYS A 20 -3.49 -3.63 9.37
CA LYS A 20 -3.31 -5.07 9.17
C LYS A 20 -4.09 -5.62 7.99
N GLU A 21 -5.32 -5.18 7.74
CA GLU A 21 -6.05 -5.67 6.56
C GLU A 21 -5.40 -5.29 5.23
N ASN A 22 -4.78 -4.10 5.12
CA ASN A 22 -4.24 -3.61 3.85
C ASN A 22 -2.78 -3.98 3.68
N HIS A 23 -1.95 -3.79 4.71
CA HIS A 23 -0.54 -4.16 4.62
C HIS A 23 -0.35 -5.68 4.65
N TYR A 24 -1.14 -6.41 5.43
CA TYR A 24 -0.99 -7.87 5.51
C TYR A 24 -1.98 -8.63 4.61
N TRP A 25 -3.26 -8.59 4.93
CA TRP A 25 -4.23 -9.50 4.30
C TRP A 25 -4.47 -9.22 2.82
N LEU A 26 -4.55 -7.95 2.42
CA LEU A 26 -4.63 -7.56 1.03
C LEU A 26 -3.38 -8.01 0.27
N LYS A 27 -2.16 -7.71 0.76
CA LYS A 27 -0.92 -8.15 0.08
C LYS A 27 -0.85 -9.64 -0.12
N MET A 28 -1.23 -10.41 0.90
CA MET A 28 -1.29 -11.86 0.81
C MET A 28 -2.28 -12.29 -0.29
N ALA A 29 -3.47 -11.70 -0.32
CA ALA A 29 -4.48 -11.98 -1.34
C ALA A 29 -4.00 -11.58 -2.76
N LEU A 30 -3.33 -10.44 -2.92
CA LEU A 30 -2.79 -9.98 -4.20
C LEU A 30 -1.64 -10.88 -4.69
N ALA A 31 -0.70 -11.25 -3.83
CA ALA A 31 0.39 -12.14 -4.18
C ALA A 31 -0.12 -13.52 -4.64
N LEU A 32 -1.08 -14.12 -3.93
CA LEU A 32 -1.72 -15.37 -4.37
C LEU A 32 -2.34 -15.27 -5.76
N ASN A 33 -2.84 -14.09 -6.14
CA ASN A 33 -3.40 -13.87 -7.47
C ASN A 33 -2.35 -13.77 -8.58
N CYS A 34 -1.13 -13.40 -8.22
CA CYS A 34 -0.03 -13.20 -9.15
C CYS A 34 0.89 -14.42 -9.25
N GLY A 35 0.44 -15.59 -8.78
CA GLY A 35 1.10 -16.88 -8.98
C GLY A 35 2.01 -17.31 -7.83
N PHE A 36 2.04 -16.57 -6.73
CA PHE A 36 2.78 -16.97 -5.53
C PHE A 36 2.03 -18.06 -4.75
N THR A 37 2.78 -18.94 -4.10
CA THR A 37 2.23 -19.90 -3.13
C THR A 37 1.75 -19.18 -1.86
N ILE A 38 1.00 -19.85 -1.00
CA ILE A 38 0.52 -19.23 0.24
C ILE A 38 1.66 -18.82 1.18
N ASP A 39 2.74 -19.60 1.23
CA ASP A 39 3.91 -19.29 2.05
C ASP A 39 4.68 -18.09 1.49
N GLU A 40 4.89 -18.04 0.17
CA GLU A 40 5.53 -16.88 -0.48
C GLU A 40 4.69 -15.61 -0.34
N ALA A 41 3.37 -15.72 -0.53
CA ALA A 41 2.43 -14.61 -0.35
C ALA A 41 2.44 -14.09 1.08
N ARG A 42 2.52 -15.00 2.07
CA ARG A 42 2.68 -14.64 3.48
C ARG A 42 4.00 -13.90 3.72
N VAL A 43 5.11 -14.35 3.14
CA VAL A 43 6.41 -13.67 3.32
C VAL A 43 6.37 -12.24 2.74
N ILE A 44 5.76 -12.05 1.57
CA ILE A 44 5.57 -10.71 0.99
C ILE A 44 4.70 -9.85 1.92
N ALA A 45 3.54 -10.34 2.35
CA ALA A 45 2.64 -9.63 3.25
C ALA A 45 3.29 -9.28 4.59
N THR A 46 4.14 -10.17 5.11
CA THR A 46 4.90 -9.94 6.33
C THR A 46 5.93 -8.83 6.14
N GLY A 47 6.59 -8.78 4.98
CA GLY A 47 7.53 -7.70 4.66
C GLY A 47 6.89 -6.33 4.53
N ASP A 48 5.64 -6.28 4.06
CA ASP A 48 4.83 -5.05 4.00
C ASP A 48 4.43 -4.60 5.42
N TRP A 49 3.73 -5.48 6.16
CA TRP A 49 3.29 -5.25 7.54
C TRP A 49 4.42 -4.87 8.51
N ASN A 50 5.58 -5.54 8.42
CA ASN A 50 6.68 -5.28 9.34
C ASN A 50 7.34 -3.92 9.15
N MET A 51 7.04 -3.19 8.07
CA MET A 51 7.57 -1.84 7.91
C MET A 51 7.02 -0.91 8.99
N ASP A 52 5.74 -1.03 9.35
CA ASP A 52 5.11 -0.21 10.39
C ASP A 52 5.41 -0.69 11.81
N GLU A 53 5.66 -2.00 11.98
CA GLU A 53 5.83 -2.63 13.29
C GLU A 53 7.29 -2.68 13.77
N ASP A 54 8.27 -2.70 12.86
CA ASP A 54 9.68 -2.75 13.24
C ASP A 54 10.13 -1.39 13.80
N SER A 55 10.69 -1.41 15.01
CA SER A 55 11.15 -0.20 15.70
C SER A 55 12.17 0.66 14.95
N GLU A 56 12.83 0.15 13.91
CA GLU A 56 13.80 0.86 13.07
C GLU A 56 13.20 1.40 11.76
N THR A 57 12.01 0.95 11.39
CA THR A 57 11.33 1.39 10.16
C THR A 57 10.02 2.10 10.41
N ALA A 58 9.33 1.78 11.51
CA ALA A 58 8.02 2.27 11.90
C ALA A 58 7.84 3.78 11.70
N PRO A 59 6.62 4.24 11.38
CA PRO A 59 6.38 5.64 11.11
C PRO A 59 6.74 6.50 12.32
N VAL A 60 7.32 7.66 12.02
CA VAL A 60 7.73 8.62 13.03
C VAL A 60 6.47 9.25 13.65
N ARG A 61 6.28 9.04 14.96
CA ARG A 61 5.21 9.72 15.70
C ARG A 61 5.49 11.22 15.77
N THR A 62 4.42 12.01 15.78
CA THR A 62 4.40 13.49 15.71
C THR A 62 5.57 14.15 16.43
N GLY A 63 6.25 15.09 15.74
CA GLY A 63 7.26 15.96 16.33
C GLY A 63 8.73 15.57 16.10
N SER A 64 9.02 14.50 15.36
CA SER A 64 10.41 14.27 14.90
C SER A 64 10.62 14.87 13.51
N GLY A 65 11.76 15.53 13.32
CA GLY A 65 12.12 16.14 12.04
C GLY A 65 12.30 15.10 10.93
N THR A 66 12.38 15.59 9.69
CA THR A 66 12.63 14.79 8.48
C THR A 66 14.04 14.17 8.46
N ASP A 67 14.90 14.54 9.41
CA ASP A 67 16.21 13.97 9.67
C ASP A 67 16.16 12.61 10.38
N ASN A 68 15.00 12.22 10.92
CA ASN A 68 14.82 10.90 11.51
C ASN A 68 14.98 9.81 10.42
N PRO A 69 15.88 8.83 10.59
CA PRO A 69 16.18 7.81 9.58
C PRO A 69 14.97 6.97 9.17
N LYS A 70 13.89 6.99 9.95
CA LYS A 70 12.66 6.24 9.67
C LYS A 70 11.83 6.85 8.54
N TRP A 71 11.93 8.16 8.30
CA TRP A 71 11.21 8.84 7.19
C TRP A 71 11.48 8.22 5.83
N LYS A 72 12.66 7.63 5.65
CA LYS A 72 13.06 7.03 4.38
C LYS A 72 12.31 5.72 4.08
N TRP A 73 11.58 5.16 5.03
CA TRP A 73 10.83 3.91 4.86
C TRP A 73 9.37 4.11 4.52
N HIS A 74 8.88 5.35 4.57
CA HIS A 74 7.50 5.71 4.28
C HIS A 74 7.42 6.76 3.18
N ALA A 75 6.52 6.58 2.22
CA ALA A 75 6.35 7.51 1.11
C ALA A 75 5.40 8.65 1.49
N LEU A 76 5.82 9.45 2.47
CA LEU A 76 5.04 10.56 2.97
C LEU A 76 5.33 11.81 2.11
N PRO A 77 4.39 12.27 1.26
CA PRO A 77 4.62 13.43 0.43
C PRO A 77 4.87 14.65 1.31
N THR A 78 6.10 15.15 1.26
CA THR A 78 6.36 16.54 1.66
C THR A 78 5.81 17.38 0.53
N GLU A 79 4.52 17.77 0.62
CA GLU A 79 4.11 18.97 -0.08
C GLU A 79 5.04 20.08 0.42
N ASP A 80 6.00 20.45 -0.42
CA ASP A 80 6.72 21.69 -0.21
C ASP A 80 5.68 22.78 -0.51
N PRO A 81 5.15 23.47 0.52
CA PRO A 81 4.06 24.42 0.34
C PRO A 81 4.43 25.56 -0.63
N ASP A 82 5.73 25.72 -0.91
CA ASP A 82 6.30 26.76 -1.76
C ASP A 82 6.67 26.27 -3.17
N VAL A 83 6.52 24.98 -3.49
CA VAL A 83 6.70 24.50 -4.87
C VAL A 83 5.42 24.73 -5.65
N ASP A 84 5.51 25.55 -6.70
CA ASP A 84 4.44 25.73 -7.69
C ASP A 84 3.86 24.37 -8.06
N LYS A 85 2.53 24.23 -8.01
CA LYS A 85 1.82 23.00 -8.38
C LYS A 85 2.27 22.47 -9.74
N ASN A 86 2.81 23.31 -10.63
CA ASN A 86 3.32 22.92 -11.94
C ASN A 86 4.77 22.40 -11.94
N GLN A 87 5.48 22.43 -10.82
CA GLN A 87 6.84 21.92 -10.69
C GLN A 87 6.88 20.63 -9.85
N PRO A 88 7.72 19.66 -10.23
CA PRO A 88 8.00 18.52 -9.37
C PRO A 88 8.71 19.01 -8.11
N SER A 89 8.11 18.81 -6.93
CA SER A 89 8.77 19.15 -5.66
C SER A 89 10.03 18.31 -5.45
N ALA A 90 11.05 18.88 -4.80
CA ALA A 90 12.25 18.14 -4.42
C ALA A 90 11.90 16.92 -3.54
N GLY A 91 10.86 17.03 -2.71
CA GLY A 91 10.30 15.92 -1.93
C GLY A 91 9.85 14.74 -2.80
N ASN A 92 9.17 15.02 -3.93
CA ASN A 92 8.76 13.95 -4.85
C ASN A 92 9.96 13.25 -5.51
N GLN A 93 11.08 13.94 -5.71
CA GLN A 93 12.30 13.30 -6.23
C GLN A 93 12.93 12.34 -5.22
N GLN A 94 12.97 12.70 -3.94
CA GLN A 94 13.48 11.82 -2.89
C GLN A 94 12.63 10.56 -2.72
N ILE A 95 11.29 10.71 -2.79
CA ILE A 95 10.37 9.57 -2.76
C ILE A 95 10.63 8.63 -3.94
N LYS A 96 10.80 9.17 -5.15
CA LYS A 96 11.12 8.39 -6.35
C LYS A 96 12.46 7.65 -6.21
N GLN A 97 13.50 8.35 -5.75
CA GLN A 97 14.80 7.72 -5.54
C GLN A 97 14.69 6.56 -4.54
N ARG A 98 13.98 6.78 -3.44
CA ARG A 98 13.81 5.76 -2.41
C ARG A 98 13.00 4.57 -2.88
N GLN A 99 11.91 4.80 -3.61
CA GLN A 99 11.12 3.77 -4.28
C GLN A 99 12.04 2.87 -5.12
N HIS A 100 12.91 3.48 -5.94
CA HIS A 100 13.86 2.76 -6.78
C HIS A 100 14.93 2.00 -5.97
N ASP A 101 15.48 2.62 -4.92
CA ASP A 101 16.44 1.98 -4.03
C ASP A 101 15.83 0.72 -3.37
N LEU A 102 14.59 0.79 -2.90
CA LEU A 102 13.87 -0.32 -2.27
C LEU A 102 13.59 -1.44 -3.28
N TYR A 103 13.14 -1.09 -4.49
CA TYR A 103 12.92 -2.04 -5.58
C TYR A 103 14.20 -2.78 -5.95
N ASN A 104 15.29 -2.05 -6.19
CA ASN A 104 16.59 -2.62 -6.50
C ASN A 104 17.14 -3.47 -5.35
N ARG A 105 16.95 -3.02 -4.10
CA ARG A 105 17.35 -3.77 -2.91
C ARG A 105 16.62 -5.12 -2.84
N ALA A 106 15.34 -5.17 -3.23
CA ALA A 106 14.60 -6.42 -3.34
C ALA A 106 15.14 -7.27 -4.49
N LEU A 107 15.17 -6.75 -5.72
CA LEU A 107 15.54 -7.55 -6.90
C LEU A 107 16.98 -8.09 -6.88
N ASN A 108 17.91 -7.37 -6.26
CA ASN A 108 19.31 -7.80 -6.14
C ASN A 108 19.57 -8.73 -4.94
N GLU A 109 18.58 -8.98 -4.07
CA GLU A 109 18.71 -9.95 -2.99
C GLU A 109 18.83 -11.37 -3.57
N LYS A 110 19.83 -12.12 -3.10
CA LYS A 110 20.12 -13.47 -3.59
C LYS A 110 19.26 -14.53 -2.91
N ASP A 111 18.97 -14.36 -1.62
CA ASP A 111 18.08 -15.27 -0.90
C ASP A 111 16.62 -15.02 -1.31
N THR A 112 15.95 -16.06 -1.81
CA THR A 112 14.57 -15.91 -2.32
C THR A 112 13.60 -15.46 -1.23
N GLY A 113 13.71 -15.99 -0.01
CA GLY A 113 12.82 -15.59 1.09
C GLY A 113 12.99 -14.11 1.45
N MET A 114 14.23 -13.67 1.61
CA MET A 114 14.57 -12.28 1.90
C MET A 114 14.22 -11.35 0.73
N ARG A 115 14.34 -11.81 -0.53
CA ARG A 115 13.89 -11.07 -1.70
C ARG A 115 12.39 -10.80 -1.64
N LEU A 116 11.58 -11.81 -1.34
CA LEU A 116 10.13 -11.68 -1.19
C LEU A 116 9.77 -10.72 -0.06
N PHE A 117 10.44 -10.84 1.09
CA PHE A 117 10.23 -9.95 2.24
C PHE A 117 10.57 -8.50 1.91
N LYS A 118 11.76 -8.24 1.34
CA LYS A 118 12.17 -6.89 0.89
C LYS A 118 11.28 -6.34 -0.22
N PHE A 119 10.69 -7.21 -1.03
CA PHE A 119 9.71 -6.78 -2.02
C PHE A 119 8.40 -6.35 -1.35
N GLY A 120 7.97 -7.02 -0.27
CA GLY A 120 6.90 -6.55 0.61
C GLY A 120 7.16 -5.15 1.14
N GLN A 121 8.38 -4.89 1.63
CA GLN A 121 8.81 -3.55 2.07
C GLN A 121 8.71 -2.49 0.97
N TYR A 122 9.05 -2.85 -0.27
CA TYR A 122 8.85 -1.97 -1.43
C TYR A 122 7.37 -1.72 -1.70
N LEU A 123 6.53 -2.75 -1.63
CA LEU A 123 5.09 -2.62 -1.85
C LEU A 123 4.43 -1.72 -0.80
N HIS A 124 4.85 -1.79 0.46
CA HIS A 124 4.40 -0.88 1.52
C HIS A 124 4.68 0.58 1.12
N TYR A 125 5.92 0.87 0.71
CA TYR A 125 6.30 2.21 0.24
C TYR A 125 5.44 2.71 -0.93
N GLU A 126 5.04 1.79 -1.83
CA GLU A 126 4.12 2.11 -2.91
C GLU A 126 2.71 2.42 -2.40
N GLU A 127 2.22 1.73 -1.37
CA GLU A 127 0.92 2.03 -0.75
C GLU A 127 0.89 3.39 -0.11
N ASP A 128 1.90 3.74 0.68
CA ASP A 128 2.03 5.05 1.32
C ASP A 128 1.90 6.19 0.31
N LYS A 129 2.52 6.03 -0.86
CA LYS A 129 2.47 7.00 -1.96
C LYS A 129 1.04 7.21 -2.45
N TRP A 130 0.22 6.15 -2.49
CA TRP A 130 -1.19 6.24 -2.88
C TRP A 130 -2.05 6.77 -1.73
N SER A 131 -1.93 6.21 -0.53
CA SER A 131 -2.76 6.51 0.65
C SER A 131 -2.57 7.93 1.15
N HIS A 132 -1.33 8.40 1.25
CA HIS A 132 -1.02 9.74 1.75
C HIS A 132 -1.04 10.81 0.67
N TRP A 133 -1.53 10.46 -0.52
CA TRP A 133 -1.61 11.40 -1.60
C TRP A 133 -2.52 12.60 -1.31
N GLY A 134 -1.96 13.81 -1.41
CA GLY A 134 -2.70 15.05 -1.14
C GLY A 134 -2.93 15.31 0.35
N TYR A 135 -2.22 14.58 1.20
CA TYR A 135 -2.16 14.81 2.64
C TYR A 135 -0.78 15.36 2.99
N THR A 136 -0.73 16.39 3.86
CA THR A 136 0.54 16.91 4.38
C THR A 136 1.01 16.07 5.56
N THR A 137 2.32 15.82 5.63
CA THR A 137 3.00 14.94 6.61
C THR A 137 2.60 15.13 8.08
N GLY A 138 2.41 16.37 8.53
CA GLY A 138 2.14 16.65 9.95
C GLY A 138 0.65 16.71 10.32
N ILE A 139 -0.22 17.00 9.37
CA ILE A 139 -1.63 17.31 9.61
C ILE A 139 -2.53 16.16 9.13
N GLY A 140 -2.11 15.41 8.10
CA GLY A 140 -2.89 14.40 7.39
C GLY A 140 -3.36 13.23 8.25
N HIS A 141 -2.56 12.79 9.22
CA HIS A 141 -2.90 11.69 10.13
C HIS A 141 -3.53 12.16 11.45
N ALA A 142 -3.16 13.35 11.92
CA ALA A 142 -3.67 13.89 13.17
C ALA A 142 -5.10 14.43 13.02
N LEU A 143 -5.43 15.08 11.88
CA LEU A 143 -6.74 15.71 11.68
C LEU A 143 -7.92 14.74 11.60
N PRO A 144 -7.84 13.61 10.85
CA PRO A 144 -8.93 12.63 10.80
C PRO A 144 -9.31 12.07 12.16
N ASN A 145 -8.34 11.99 13.07
CA ASN A 145 -8.56 11.51 14.43
C ASN A 145 -9.18 12.56 15.37
N VAL A 146 -9.19 13.85 15.01
CA VAL A 146 -9.71 14.94 15.87
C VAL A 146 -10.92 15.68 15.28
N ALA A 147 -11.15 15.61 13.97
CA ALA A 147 -12.23 16.30 13.29
C ALA A 147 -13.36 15.31 12.91
N PRO A 148 -14.55 15.40 13.52
CA PRO A 148 -15.69 14.57 13.14
C PRO A 148 -15.98 14.69 11.63
N GLY A 149 -15.96 13.56 10.92
CA GLY A 149 -16.25 13.50 9.48
C GLY A 149 -15.04 13.57 8.55
N MET A 150 -13.81 13.67 9.07
CA MET A 150 -12.59 13.44 8.29
C MET A 150 -12.22 11.95 8.35
N THR A 151 -12.13 11.30 7.20
CA THR A 151 -11.69 9.91 7.07
C THR A 151 -10.16 9.88 6.96
N SER A 152 -9.52 8.88 7.58
CA SER A 152 -8.08 8.71 7.44
C SER A 152 -7.69 8.55 5.97
N PRO A 153 -6.55 9.09 5.49
CA PRO A 153 -5.95 8.66 4.23
C PRO A 153 -5.86 7.13 4.14
N ASP A 154 -5.63 6.50 5.29
CA ASP A 154 -5.58 5.08 5.50
C ASP A 154 -7.00 4.56 5.73
N GLN A 155 -7.97 4.91 4.89
CA GLN A 155 -9.27 4.23 4.88
C GLN A 155 -9.62 3.90 3.43
N THR A 156 -9.65 2.61 3.08
CA THR A 156 -9.90 2.12 1.71
C THR A 156 -11.20 2.66 1.10
N HIS A 157 -12.22 2.91 1.93
CA HIS A 157 -13.49 3.48 1.49
C HIS A 157 -13.49 5.01 1.38
N ALA A 158 -12.51 5.71 1.98
CA ALA A 158 -12.38 7.15 1.92
C ALA A 158 -12.08 7.62 0.49
N ASN A 159 -11.24 6.86 -0.23
CA ASN A 159 -10.90 7.14 -1.62
C ASN A 159 -10.88 5.85 -2.46
N PRO A 160 -12.06 5.34 -2.86
CA PRO A 160 -12.19 4.08 -3.58
C PRO A 160 -11.43 4.02 -4.91
N GLU A 161 -11.25 5.17 -5.56
CA GLU A 161 -10.50 5.28 -6.80
C GLU A 161 -8.99 5.13 -6.55
N THR A 162 -8.46 5.82 -5.54
CA THR A 162 -7.05 5.69 -5.15
C THR A 162 -6.73 4.27 -4.68
N TYR A 163 -7.63 3.66 -3.92
CA TYR A 163 -7.49 2.26 -3.52
C TYR A 163 -7.45 1.30 -4.72
N ARG A 164 -8.26 1.52 -5.76
CA ARG A 164 -8.19 0.75 -7.01
C ARG A 164 -6.83 0.88 -7.69
N TYR A 165 -6.27 2.09 -7.75
CA TYR A 165 -4.94 2.32 -8.33
C TYR A 165 -3.85 1.65 -7.52
N MET A 166 -3.89 1.75 -6.19
CA MET A 166 -2.96 1.07 -5.28
C MET A 166 -2.99 -0.46 -5.48
N VAL A 167 -4.18 -1.06 -5.57
CA VAL A 167 -4.34 -2.50 -5.82
C VAL A 167 -3.78 -2.87 -7.20
N PHE A 168 -4.11 -2.10 -8.24
CA PHE A 168 -3.62 -2.33 -9.59
C PHE A 168 -2.08 -2.25 -9.65
N ASP A 169 -1.48 -1.20 -9.09
CA ASP A 169 -0.04 -0.97 -9.05
C ASP A 169 0.68 -2.09 -8.28
N SER A 170 0.13 -2.50 -7.13
CA SER A 170 0.64 -3.64 -6.36
C SER A 170 0.62 -4.93 -7.18
N MET A 171 -0.48 -5.23 -7.87
CA MET A 171 -0.59 -6.43 -8.71
C MET A 171 0.41 -6.41 -9.86
N VAL A 172 0.57 -5.26 -10.54
CA VAL A 172 1.56 -5.13 -11.62
C VAL A 172 2.97 -5.37 -11.09
N ASN A 173 3.34 -4.77 -9.96
CA ASN A 173 4.65 -4.98 -9.33
C ASN A 173 4.86 -6.45 -8.91
N LEU A 174 3.85 -7.08 -8.32
CA LEU A 174 3.88 -8.51 -7.99
C LEU A 174 4.06 -9.40 -9.23
N GLY A 175 3.40 -9.09 -10.35
CA GLY A 175 3.58 -9.84 -11.59
C GLY A 175 4.98 -9.66 -12.19
N LYS A 176 5.60 -8.49 -12.03
CA LYS A 176 7.01 -8.26 -12.40
C LYS A 176 7.94 -9.16 -11.56
N LEU A 177 7.74 -9.18 -10.24
CA LEU A 177 8.50 -10.07 -9.36
C LEU A 177 8.28 -11.54 -9.73
N ALA A 178 7.04 -11.97 -9.95
CA ALA A 178 6.70 -13.32 -10.33
C ALA A 178 7.43 -13.76 -11.62
N LYS A 179 7.41 -12.92 -12.66
CA LYS A 179 8.18 -13.13 -13.89
C LYS A 179 9.68 -13.26 -13.64
N SER A 180 10.26 -12.38 -12.83
CA SER A 180 11.69 -12.43 -12.49
C SER A 180 12.11 -13.72 -11.76
N LEU A 181 11.15 -14.38 -11.11
CA LEU A 181 11.31 -15.66 -10.41
C LEU A 181 10.90 -16.86 -11.28
N GLY A 182 10.60 -16.66 -12.56
CA GLY A 182 10.17 -17.73 -13.48
C GLY A 182 8.79 -18.31 -13.17
N LYS A 183 7.93 -17.54 -12.48
CA LYS A 183 6.55 -17.94 -12.17
C LYS A 183 5.59 -17.51 -13.27
N ASP A 184 4.62 -18.37 -13.55
CA ASP A 184 3.49 -18.02 -14.41
C ASP A 184 2.59 -17.00 -13.69
N THR A 185 2.33 -15.87 -14.35
CA THR A 185 1.49 -14.82 -13.79
C THR A 185 0.65 -14.13 -14.84
N GLN A 186 -0.57 -13.79 -14.46
CA GLN A 186 -1.47 -12.96 -15.26
C GLN A 186 -1.39 -11.47 -14.91
N CYS A 187 -0.75 -11.12 -13.77
CA CYS A 187 -0.73 -9.76 -13.23
C CYS A 187 0.27 -8.86 -13.96
N VAL A 188 0.15 -8.74 -15.28
CA VAL A 188 1.11 -8.02 -16.11
C VAL A 188 0.36 -6.91 -16.84
N SER A 189 0.95 -5.72 -16.85
CA SER A 189 0.41 -4.56 -17.54
C SER A 189 1.53 -3.72 -18.11
N ASP A 190 1.26 -3.12 -19.25
CA ASP A 190 2.04 -2.10 -19.94
C ASP A 190 1.68 -0.66 -19.50
N LEU A 191 0.59 -0.47 -18.72
CA LEU A 191 0.18 0.84 -18.21
C LEU A 191 1.06 1.40 -17.11
N VAL A 192 1.77 0.52 -16.39
CA VAL A 192 2.78 0.90 -15.40
C VAL A 192 4.10 0.39 -15.95
N PRO A 193 4.76 1.18 -16.82
CA PRO A 193 6.01 0.78 -17.42
C PRO A 193 6.96 0.23 -16.35
N LEU A 194 7.50 -0.96 -16.60
CA LEU A 194 8.81 -1.28 -16.04
C LEU A 194 9.74 -0.17 -16.52
N ASP A 195 10.49 0.41 -15.61
CA ASP A 195 11.68 1.22 -15.89
C ASP A 195 12.16 1.11 -17.34
N THR A 196 11.99 2.19 -18.11
CA THR A 196 13.08 2.63 -18.97
C THR A 196 13.84 3.71 -18.22
N TYR A 197 14.26 3.40 -16.99
CA TYR A 197 15.38 4.11 -16.36
C TYR A 197 16.70 3.49 -16.86
N HIS A 198 16.94 3.55 -18.16
CA HIS A 198 18.20 3.17 -18.76
C HIS A 198 18.90 4.41 -19.30
N GLY A 199 19.53 5.15 -18.38
CA GLY A 199 20.65 6.03 -18.68
C GLY A 199 20.45 7.52 -18.35
N SER A 200 20.62 7.93 -17.08
CA SER A 200 21.17 9.27 -16.79
C SER A 200 21.73 9.41 -15.37
N PRO A 201 22.92 10.02 -15.20
CA PRO A 201 23.67 10.09 -13.95
C PRO A 201 23.13 11.04 -12.85
N GLU A 202 22.08 11.84 -13.10
CA GLU A 202 21.40 12.67 -12.06
C GLU A 202 19.85 12.72 -12.28
N TYR A 203 19.29 11.62 -12.76
CA TYR A 203 17.84 11.36 -12.88
C TYR A 203 17.05 12.19 -13.93
N GLY A 204 17.33 11.92 -15.22
CA GLY A 204 16.73 12.55 -16.40
C GLY A 204 15.21 12.39 -16.66
N LYS A 205 14.78 13.05 -17.75
CA LYS A 205 13.46 13.63 -18.08
C LYS A 205 12.34 12.68 -18.54
N ASP A 206 12.60 11.38 -18.65
CA ASP A 206 11.71 10.45 -19.35
C ASP A 206 11.22 9.28 -18.47
N PHE A 207 11.11 9.50 -17.15
CA PHE A 207 10.49 8.52 -16.26
C PHE A 207 8.98 8.74 -16.19
N PRO A 208 8.13 7.82 -16.72
CA PRO A 208 6.70 7.86 -16.47
C PRO A 208 6.44 7.39 -15.04
N TRP A 209 6.72 8.29 -14.09
CA TRP A 209 5.98 8.28 -12.83
C TRP A 209 4.52 8.54 -13.21
N VAL A 210 3.61 7.74 -12.67
CA VAL A 210 2.18 7.98 -12.79
C VAL A 210 1.67 8.14 -11.38
N SER A 211 2.03 9.27 -10.78
CA SER A 211 1.41 9.69 -9.54
C SER A 211 -0.06 9.94 -9.71
N PRO A 212 -0.82 9.94 -8.62
CA PRO A 212 -2.19 10.44 -8.68
C PRO A 212 -2.27 11.89 -9.22
N GLN A 213 -1.22 12.73 -9.13
CA GLN A 213 -1.17 14.08 -9.77
C GLN A 213 -1.12 13.92 -11.28
N GLU A 214 -0.25 13.05 -11.78
CA GLU A 214 -0.10 12.82 -13.22
C GLU A 214 -1.32 12.11 -13.80
N ILE A 215 -1.99 11.23 -13.05
CA ILE A 215 -3.31 10.69 -13.45
C ILE A 215 -4.35 11.80 -13.53
N LYS A 216 -4.39 12.69 -12.54
CA LYS A 216 -5.32 13.84 -12.56
C LYS A 216 -5.01 14.84 -13.68
N ARG A 217 -3.74 14.97 -14.10
CA ARG A 217 -3.29 15.87 -15.18
C ARG A 217 -3.37 15.26 -16.58
N SER A 218 -3.15 13.96 -16.70
CA SER A 218 -3.37 13.20 -17.92
C SER A 218 -4.85 12.86 -18.05
N ASN A 219 -5.26 12.26 -19.17
CA ASN A 219 -6.66 11.92 -19.44
C ASN A 219 -7.19 10.88 -18.43
N SER A 220 -7.55 11.33 -17.23
CA SER A 220 -7.85 10.49 -16.06
C SER A 220 -8.94 9.45 -16.34
N ALA A 221 -9.89 9.79 -17.22
CA ALA A 221 -10.94 8.89 -17.66
C ALA A 221 -10.42 7.70 -18.47
N GLU A 222 -9.46 7.92 -19.38
CA GLU A 222 -8.84 6.84 -20.16
C GLU A 222 -7.96 5.95 -19.29
N PHE A 223 -7.15 6.55 -18.42
CA PHE A 223 -6.34 5.80 -17.47
C PHE A 223 -7.22 4.93 -16.55
N LYS A 224 -8.25 5.54 -15.95
CA LYS A 224 -9.23 4.82 -15.13
C LYS A 224 -9.88 3.67 -15.89
N LYS A 225 -10.35 3.91 -17.12
CA LYS A 225 -10.94 2.88 -17.98
C LYS A 225 -9.97 1.74 -18.24
N ALA A 226 -8.69 2.05 -18.46
CA ALA A 226 -7.66 1.06 -18.70
C ALA A 226 -7.37 0.23 -17.44
N VAL A 227 -7.23 0.86 -16.28
CA VAL A 227 -7.10 0.17 -14.98
C VAL A 227 -8.32 -0.73 -14.70
N ASP A 228 -9.53 -0.20 -14.84
CA ASP A 228 -10.76 -0.96 -14.62
C ASP A 228 -10.84 -2.17 -15.57
N LYS A 229 -10.34 -2.04 -16.80
CA LYS A 229 -10.23 -3.16 -17.74
C LYS A 229 -9.27 -4.23 -17.22
N TYR A 230 -8.06 -3.87 -16.81
CA TYR A 230 -7.09 -4.84 -16.27
C TYR A 230 -7.61 -5.56 -15.02
N LEU A 231 -8.18 -4.80 -14.07
CA LEU A 231 -8.77 -5.37 -12.86
C LEU A 231 -9.95 -6.30 -13.20
N SER A 232 -10.72 -5.99 -14.24
CA SER A 232 -11.78 -6.87 -14.74
C SER A 232 -11.21 -8.15 -15.36
N ASP A 233 -10.23 -8.04 -16.25
CA ASP A 233 -9.59 -9.17 -16.94
C ASP A 233 -8.94 -10.15 -15.95
N TRP A 234 -8.38 -9.63 -14.85
CA TRP A 234 -7.82 -10.45 -13.75
C TRP A 234 -8.87 -11.02 -12.79
N GLY A 235 -10.16 -10.73 -13.00
CA GLY A 235 -11.25 -11.12 -12.11
C GLY A 235 -11.09 -10.54 -10.71
N LYS A 236 -10.77 -9.23 -10.61
CA LYS A 236 -10.53 -8.50 -9.35
C LYS A 236 -11.54 -7.42 -9.06
N THR A 237 -12.28 -6.95 -10.06
CA THR A 237 -13.31 -5.91 -9.87
C THR A 237 -14.29 -6.27 -8.76
N THR A 238 -14.74 -7.53 -8.69
CA THR A 238 -15.65 -8.00 -7.63
C THR A 238 -15.01 -7.93 -6.24
N LEU A 239 -13.81 -8.50 -6.07
CA LEU A 239 -13.07 -8.47 -4.80
C LEU A 239 -12.88 -7.03 -4.29
N ILE A 240 -12.46 -6.12 -5.16
CA ILE A 240 -12.20 -4.72 -4.80
C ILE A 240 -13.51 -4.02 -4.40
N ASN A 241 -14.58 -4.20 -5.18
CA ASN A 241 -15.88 -3.62 -4.86
C ASN A 241 -16.47 -4.17 -3.55
N GLU A 242 -16.31 -5.47 -3.31
CA GLU A 242 -16.74 -6.10 -2.07
C GLU A 242 -15.96 -5.54 -0.88
N VAL A 243 -14.63 -5.44 -0.97
CA VAL A 243 -13.80 -4.86 0.09
C VAL A 243 -14.19 -3.42 0.40
N ILE A 244 -14.35 -2.57 -0.62
CA ILE A 244 -14.80 -1.18 -0.43
C ILE A 244 -16.18 -1.15 0.24
N GLY A 245 -17.11 -1.97 -0.25
CA GLY A 245 -18.47 -2.04 0.28
C GLY A 245 -18.55 -2.57 1.71
N VAL A 246 -17.69 -3.53 2.05
CA VAL A 246 -17.58 -4.12 3.38
C VAL A 246 -16.90 -3.15 4.34
N SER A 247 -15.81 -2.48 3.95
CA SER A 247 -15.15 -1.45 4.75
C SER A 247 -16.15 -0.38 5.20
N LYS A 248 -17.00 0.10 4.28
CA LYS A 248 -18.05 1.08 4.59
C LYS A 248 -19.12 0.58 5.58
N LYS A 249 -19.43 -0.72 5.59
CA LYS A 249 -20.55 -1.30 6.36
C LYS A 249 -20.14 -1.93 7.68
N LYS A 250 -18.98 -2.58 7.69
CA LYS A 250 -18.50 -3.45 8.77
C LYS A 250 -17.15 -3.02 9.31
N GLY A 251 -16.55 -1.95 8.76
CA GLY A 251 -15.21 -1.53 9.13
C GLY A 251 -14.15 -2.58 8.82
N GLU A 252 -13.10 -2.54 9.62
CA GLU A 252 -11.82 -3.24 9.45
C GLU A 252 -11.97 -4.76 9.61
N GLU A 253 -12.68 -5.21 10.66
CA GLU A 253 -12.95 -6.63 10.92
C GLU A 253 -13.64 -7.28 9.72
N GLY A 254 -14.62 -6.59 9.12
CA GLY A 254 -15.30 -7.09 7.92
C GLY A 254 -14.37 -7.21 6.71
N VAL A 255 -13.43 -6.27 6.54
CA VAL A 255 -12.45 -6.32 5.45
C VAL A 255 -11.50 -7.51 5.64
N THR A 256 -10.97 -7.68 6.87
CA THR A 256 -10.15 -8.83 7.23
C THR A 256 -10.87 -10.15 6.97
N GLU A 257 -12.13 -10.29 7.41
CA GLU A 257 -12.94 -11.48 7.13
C GLU A 257 -13.12 -11.74 5.64
N SER A 258 -13.25 -10.68 4.84
CA SER A 258 -13.41 -10.78 3.38
C SER A 258 -12.14 -11.31 2.72
N PHE A 259 -10.96 -10.82 3.12
CA PHE A 259 -9.69 -11.34 2.62
C PHE A 259 -9.41 -12.77 3.09
N ILE A 260 -9.65 -13.11 4.35
CA ILE A 260 -9.52 -14.48 4.86
C ILE A 260 -10.44 -15.43 4.07
N SER A 261 -11.68 -15.00 3.79
CA SER A 261 -12.62 -15.77 2.98
C SER A 261 -12.11 -15.96 1.55
N TYR A 262 -11.57 -14.91 0.95
CA TYR A 262 -10.97 -14.97 -0.38
C TYR A 262 -9.81 -15.96 -0.44
N ILE A 263 -8.86 -15.84 0.49
CA ILE A 263 -7.69 -16.72 0.60
C ILE A 263 -8.13 -18.17 0.80
N SER A 264 -9.11 -18.40 1.67
CA SER A 264 -9.68 -19.73 1.92
C SER A 264 -10.22 -20.36 0.64
N VAL A 265 -11.04 -19.64 -0.15
CA VAL A 265 -11.57 -20.13 -1.43
C VAL A 265 -10.44 -20.39 -2.43
N LYS A 266 -9.46 -19.48 -2.52
CA LYS A 266 -8.37 -19.56 -3.50
C LYS A 266 -7.42 -20.74 -3.23
N THR A 267 -7.23 -21.11 -1.98
CA THR A 267 -6.24 -22.11 -1.55
C THR A 267 -6.85 -23.44 -1.13
N GLY A 268 -8.16 -23.50 -0.89
CA GLY A 268 -8.86 -24.66 -0.32
C GLY A 268 -8.62 -24.86 1.18
N ILE A 269 -7.87 -23.98 1.84
CA ILE A 269 -7.63 -24.01 3.28
C ILE A 269 -8.86 -23.47 4.00
N SER A 270 -9.24 -24.05 5.14
CA SER A 270 -10.41 -23.56 5.90
C SER A 270 -10.18 -22.12 6.39
N LYS A 271 -11.24 -21.30 6.48
CA LYS A 271 -11.12 -19.92 7.01
C LYS A 271 -10.48 -19.89 8.39
N SER A 272 -10.81 -20.85 9.26
CA SER A 272 -10.22 -20.93 10.60
C SER A 272 -8.72 -21.24 10.55
N ASP A 273 -8.28 -22.09 9.61
CA ASP A 273 -6.86 -22.39 9.43
C ASP A 273 -6.10 -21.21 8.83
N VAL A 274 -6.67 -20.48 7.87
CA VAL A 274 -6.07 -19.25 7.31
C VAL A 274 -5.77 -18.26 8.45
N GLY A 275 -6.78 -17.92 9.25
CA GLY A 275 -6.63 -16.96 10.35
C GLY A 275 -5.82 -17.48 11.56
N LYS A 276 -5.49 -18.77 11.65
CA LYS A 276 -4.67 -19.31 12.76
C LYS A 276 -3.23 -19.59 12.36
N LYS A 277 -3.02 -20.17 11.17
CA LYS A 277 -1.71 -20.64 10.72
C LYS A 277 -0.95 -19.58 9.93
N TYR A 278 -1.69 -18.71 9.24
CA TYR A 278 -1.14 -17.69 8.35
C TYR A 278 -1.46 -16.29 8.82
N ASP A 279 -2.03 -16.13 10.02
CA ASP A 279 -2.02 -14.83 10.65
C ASP A 279 -0.58 -14.47 11.08
N TYR A 280 -0.28 -13.19 11.09
CA TYR A 280 0.97 -12.68 11.61
C TYR A 280 0.97 -12.87 13.13
N ILE A 281 1.68 -13.90 13.57
CA ILE A 281 2.06 -14.09 14.97
C ILE A 281 3.55 -13.75 15.01
N TYR A 282 3.90 -12.68 15.73
CA TYR A 282 5.26 -12.18 15.94
C TYR A 282 6.32 -13.28 15.77
N VAL A 283 7.07 -13.21 14.68
CA VAL A 283 8.20 -14.12 14.39
C VAL A 283 9.43 -13.60 15.11
#